data_AF-A0A8D5ZI41-F1
#
_entry.id   AF-A0A8D5ZI41-F1
#
_cell.length_a   1.000
_cell.length_b   1.000
_cell.length_c   1.000
_cell.angle_alpha   90.00
_cell.angle_beta   90.00
_cell.angle_gamma   90.00
#
_symmetry.space_group_name_H-M   'P 1'
#
loop_
_entity.id
_entity.type
_entity.pdbx_description
1 polymer ?
#
loop_
_entity_poly.entity_id
_entity_poly.type
_entity_poly.pdbx_seq_one_letter_code
_entity_poly.pdbx_strand_id
1 'polypeptide(L)'
;MAKYAVITINLISKIVELQHMFYDRKLIVTTLTFSKALKRGIDPSILLDNNVWIRAYSHKPVKISGLDEADSESVLVAQELSADLITDDENVEKIAKKMGITVFRYS
;
A
#
# COMPACT_ATOMS: atom_id res chain seq x y z
N MET A 1 6.04 -15.62 -6.88
CA MET A 1 5.49 -14.25 -6.89
C MET A 1 4.51 -14.10 -5.75
N ALA A 2 4.48 -12.95 -5.08
CA ALA A 2 3.56 -12.70 -3.99
C ALA A 2 2.11 -12.66 -4.48
N LYS A 3 1.19 -13.23 -3.70
CA LYS A 3 -0.26 -13.25 -4.02
C LYS A 3 -0.92 -11.87 -3.87
N TYR A 4 -0.31 -11.01 -3.06
CA TYR A 4 -0.83 -9.71 -2.68
C TYR A 4 0.16 -8.63 -3.08
N ALA A 5 -0.36 -7.45 -3.40
CA ALA A 5 0.45 -6.25 -3.54
C ALA A 5 -0.19 -5.10 -2.76
N VAL A 6 0.56 -4.51 -1.84
CA VAL A 6 0.10 -3.41 -0.97
C VAL A 6 0.56 -2.09 -1.57
N ILE A 7 -0.32 -1.10 -1.57
CA ILE A 7 -0.10 0.19 -2.24
C ILE A 7 0.00 1.30 -1.20
N THR A 8 1.03 2.15 -1.35
CA THR A 8 1.23 3.35 -0.53
C THR A 8 0.34 4.51 -0.97
N ILE A 9 0.18 5.51 -0.11
CA ILE A 9 -0.81 6.59 -0.31
C ILE A 9 -0.59 7.40 -1.59
N ASN A 10 0.65 7.63 -1.99
CA ASN A 10 0.96 8.46 -3.15
C ASN A 10 0.48 7.84 -4.47
N LEU A 11 0.37 6.52 -4.50
CA LEU A 11 -0.03 5.77 -5.68
C LEU A 11 -1.53 5.52 -5.81
N ILE A 12 -2.34 5.96 -4.84
CA ILE A 12 -3.80 5.75 -4.88
C ILE A 12 -4.44 6.39 -6.13
N SER A 13 -3.92 7.54 -6.58
CA SER A 13 -4.39 8.19 -7.81
C SER A 13 -4.16 7.35 -9.08
N LYS A 14 -3.29 6.34 -9.02
CA LYS A 14 -2.92 5.44 -10.11
C LYS A 14 -3.52 4.04 -9.96
N ILE A 15 -4.46 3.84 -9.03
CA ILE A 15 -4.94 2.50 -8.68
C ILE A 15 -5.52 1.72 -9.86
N VAL A 16 -6.21 2.38 -10.80
CA VAL A 16 -6.76 1.72 -12.01
C VAL A 16 -5.64 1.19 -12.90
N GLU A 17 -4.58 1.97 -13.10
CA GLU A 17 -3.41 1.56 -13.87
C GLU A 17 -2.66 0.41 -13.17
N LEU A 18 -2.48 0.52 -11.85
CA LEU A 18 -1.87 -0.52 -11.04
C LEU A 18 -2.66 -1.84 -11.08
N GLN A 19 -3.98 -1.80 -11.22
CA GLN A 19 -4.78 -3.02 -11.36
C GLN A 19 -4.53 -3.75 -12.65
N HIS A 20 -4.40 -3.02 -13.75
CA HIS A 20 -4.05 -3.63 -15.02
C HIS A 20 -2.63 -4.19 -14.97
N MET A 21 -1.69 -3.49 -14.31
CA MET A 21 -0.29 -3.93 -14.19
C MET A 21 -0.14 -5.17 -13.29
N PHE A 22 -0.94 -5.27 -12.23
CA PHE A 22 -0.89 -6.34 -11.23
C PHE A 22 -2.17 -7.19 -11.23
N TYR A 23 -2.74 -7.44 -12.41
CA TYR A 23 -4.02 -8.14 -12.58
C TYR A 23 -4.01 -9.58 -12.04
N ASP A 24 -2.83 -10.19 -11.94
CA ASP A 24 -2.58 -11.53 -11.41
C ASP A 24 -2.53 -11.57 -9.87
N ARG A 25 -2.62 -10.40 -9.22
CA ARG A 25 -2.49 -10.23 -7.77
C ARG A 25 -3.67 -9.53 -7.18
N LYS A 26 -3.85 -9.72 -5.88
CA LYS A 26 -4.85 -8.97 -5.12
C LYS A 26 -4.23 -7.67 -4.59
N LEU A 27 -4.71 -6.54 -5.10
CA LEU A 27 -4.30 -5.23 -4.60
C LEU A 27 -4.92 -4.94 -3.23
N ILE A 28 -4.09 -4.39 -2.35
CA ILE A 28 -4.45 -4.04 -0.99
C ILE A 28 -4.14 -2.57 -0.74
N VAL A 29 -5.12 -1.90 -0.15
CA VAL A 29 -4.99 -0.55 0.40
C VAL A 29 -5.24 -0.65 1.91
N THR A 30 -4.42 0.01 2.71
CA THR A 30 -4.61 -0.08 4.16
C THR A 30 -5.65 0.92 4.68
N THR A 31 -6.16 0.72 5.89
CA THR A 31 -7.20 1.57 6.47
C THR A 31 -6.79 3.04 6.63
N LEU A 32 -5.56 3.31 7.03
CA LEU A 32 -5.01 4.66 7.15
C LEU A 32 -4.75 5.27 5.78
N THR A 33 -4.28 4.48 4.81
CA THR A 33 -4.14 4.91 3.42
C THR A 33 -5.50 5.28 2.82
N PHE A 34 -6.52 4.43 3.01
CA PHE A 34 -7.90 4.71 2.61
C PHE A 34 -8.43 6.00 3.26
N SER A 35 -8.30 6.14 4.58
CA SER A 35 -8.72 7.34 5.32
C SER A 35 -8.03 8.62 4.82
N LYS A 36 -6.73 8.54 4.54
CA LYS A 36 -5.94 9.67 4.03
C LYS A 36 -6.31 10.02 2.60
N ALA A 37 -6.64 9.03 1.76
CA ALA A 37 -7.15 9.24 0.41
C ALA A 37 -8.48 10.02 0.43
N LEU A 38 -9.42 9.62 1.30
CA LEU A 38 -10.69 10.33 1.48
C LEU A 38 -10.48 11.80 1.91
N LYS A 39 -9.56 12.04 2.86
CA LYS A 39 -9.21 13.40 3.30
C LYS A 39 -8.60 14.25 2.18
N ARG A 40 -7.97 13.62 1.18
CA ARG A 40 -7.41 14.27 -0.01
C ARG A 40 -8.45 14.47 -1.13
N GLY A 41 -9.70 14.08 -0.92
CA GLY A 41 -10.77 14.22 -1.90
C GLY A 41 -10.77 13.14 -2.99
N ILE A 42 -10.08 12.01 -2.78
CA ILE A 42 -10.14 10.87 -3.69
C ILE A 42 -11.49 10.17 -3.53
N ASP A 43 -12.16 9.90 -4.65
CA ASP A 43 -13.43 9.19 -4.67
C ASP A 43 -13.25 7.73 -4.17
N PRO A 44 -13.96 7.31 -3.09
CA PRO A 44 -13.93 5.93 -2.61
C PRO A 44 -14.35 4.89 -3.65
N SER A 45 -15.21 5.23 -4.62
CA SER A 45 -15.68 4.31 -5.66
C SER A 45 -14.51 3.69 -6.43
N ILE A 46 -13.49 4.50 -6.72
CA ILE A 46 -12.27 4.12 -7.42
C ILE A 46 -11.50 3.01 -6.67
N LEU A 47 -11.67 2.90 -5.35
CA LEU A 47 -11.05 1.83 -4.57
C LEU A 47 -11.99 0.62 -4.45
N LEU A 48 -13.29 0.84 -4.26
CA LEU A 48 -14.24 -0.24 -4.00
C LEU A 48 -14.63 -1.03 -5.26
N ASP A 49 -14.85 -0.36 -6.38
CA ASP A 49 -15.36 -0.97 -7.64
C ASP A 49 -14.29 -1.81 -8.35
N ASN A 50 -13.05 -1.59 -7.97
CA ASN A 50 -11.86 -2.00 -8.67
C ASN A 50 -11.23 -3.23 -7.99
N ASN A 51 -12.02 -4.04 -7.28
CA ASN A 51 -11.58 -5.28 -6.64
C ASN A 51 -10.39 -5.11 -5.65
N VAL A 52 -10.17 -3.90 -5.12
CA VAL A 52 -9.16 -3.60 -4.09
C VAL A 52 -9.66 -4.12 -2.75
N TRP A 53 -8.76 -4.69 -1.95
CA TRP A 53 -9.07 -5.03 -0.57
C TRP A 53 -8.57 -3.97 0.39
N ILE A 54 -9.47 -3.55 1.29
CA ILE A 54 -9.11 -2.69 2.41
C ILE A 54 -8.71 -3.57 3.59
N ARG A 55 -7.49 -3.38 4.12
CA ARG A 55 -6.98 -4.19 5.24
C ARG A 55 -6.32 -3.31 6.31
N ALA A 56 -6.68 -3.52 7.57
CA ALA A 56 -6.02 -2.88 8.70
C ALA A 56 -4.84 -3.72 9.19
N TYR A 57 -3.81 -3.07 9.73
CA TYR A 57 -2.78 -3.77 10.51
C TYR A 57 -3.32 -4.09 11.90
N SER A 58 -3.18 -5.34 12.36
CA SER A 58 -3.86 -5.81 13.57
C SER A 58 -3.19 -5.40 14.88
N HIS A 59 -1.96 -4.88 14.86
CA HIS A 59 -1.16 -4.62 16.07
C HIS A 59 -0.78 -3.13 16.23
N LYS A 60 -0.59 -2.68 17.48
CA LYS A 60 0.00 -1.38 17.82
C LYS A 60 1.48 -1.57 18.22
N PRO A 61 2.39 -0.61 17.93
CA PRO A 61 2.17 0.64 17.21
C PRO A 61 2.36 0.52 15.69
N VAL A 62 1.59 1.30 14.94
CA VAL A 62 1.61 1.33 13.46
C VAL A 62 2.71 2.25 12.92
N LYS A 63 3.55 2.85 13.77
CA LYS A 63 4.47 3.92 13.35
C LYS A 63 5.90 3.41 13.18
N ILE A 64 6.38 3.41 11.94
CA ILE A 64 7.77 3.16 11.62
C ILE A 64 8.51 4.51 11.60
N SER A 65 9.68 4.58 12.24
CA SER A 65 10.47 5.80 12.29
C SER A 65 10.86 6.25 10.88
N GLY A 66 10.64 7.53 10.57
CA GLY A 66 10.92 8.12 9.26
C GLY A 66 9.81 7.95 8.23
N LEU A 67 8.69 7.30 8.56
CA LEU A 67 7.50 7.19 7.71
C LEU A 67 6.28 7.87 8.36
N ASP A 68 5.33 8.29 7.53
CA ASP A 68 4.02 8.67 8.03
C ASP A 68 3.18 7.43 8.38
N GLU A 69 2.08 7.63 9.11
CA GLU A 69 1.29 6.52 9.66
C GLU A 69 0.64 5.64 8.57
N ALA A 70 0.24 6.22 7.43
CA ALA A 70 -0.38 5.47 6.34
C ALA A 70 0.65 4.59 5.61
N ASP A 71 1.83 5.15 5.35
CA ASP A 71 2.91 4.38 4.73
C ASP A 71 3.48 3.34 5.69
N SER A 72 3.57 3.67 6.99
CA SER A 72 3.98 2.71 8.00
C SER A 72 3.01 1.52 8.07
N GLU A 73 1.70 1.77 8.04
CA GLU A 73 0.70 0.71 8.00
C GLU A 73 0.84 -0.14 6.73
N SER A 74 1.06 0.51 5.57
CA SER A 74 1.24 -0.17 4.29
C SER A 74 2.44 -1.11 4.30
N VAL A 75 3.56 -0.67 4.87
CA VAL A 75 4.78 -1.49 5.06
C VAL A 75 4.49 -2.67 6.00
N LEU A 76 3.82 -2.43 7.13
CA LEU A 76 3.53 -3.48 8.11
C LEU A 76 2.55 -4.53 7.57
N VAL A 77 1.51 -4.12 6.85
CA VAL A 77 0.58 -5.04 6.18
C VAL A 77 1.29 -5.83 5.10
N ALA A 78 2.20 -5.21 4.34
CA ALA A 78 2.98 -5.93 3.34
C ALA A 78 3.86 -7.02 3.97
N GLN A 79 4.49 -6.71 5.10
CA GLN A 79 5.26 -7.68 5.88
C GLN A 79 4.39 -8.84 6.39
N GLU A 80 3.27 -8.53 7.04
CA GLU A 80 2.34 -9.52 7.61
C GLU A 80 1.85 -10.51 6.56
N LEU A 81 1.58 -10.01 5.35
CA LEU A 81 1.07 -10.80 4.24
C LEU A 81 2.12 -11.47 3.38
N SER A 82 3.42 -11.21 3.63
CA SER A 82 4.49 -11.54 2.68
C SER A 82 4.14 -11.05 1.26
N ALA A 83 3.60 -9.83 1.19
CA ALA A 83 3.17 -9.16 -0.03
C ALA A 83 4.30 -8.33 -0.64
N ASP A 84 4.18 -8.03 -1.94
CA ASP A 84 5.01 -6.98 -2.54
C ASP A 84 4.46 -5.61 -2.13
N LEU A 85 5.35 -4.65 -1.86
CA LEU A 85 4.98 -3.25 -1.63
C LEU A 85 5.19 -2.45 -2.90
N ILE A 86 4.17 -1.72 -3.33
CA ILE A 86 4.23 -0.82 -4.49
C ILE A 86 4.29 0.60 -3.96
N THR A 87 5.34 1.33 -4.30
CA THR A 87 5.53 2.72 -3.86
C THR A 87 6.25 3.57 -4.89
N ASP A 88 5.99 4.87 -4.89
CA ASP A 88 6.77 5.88 -5.60
C ASP A 88 7.64 6.75 -4.66
N ASP A 89 7.78 6.34 -3.40
CA ASP A 89 8.59 7.03 -2.39
C ASP A 89 9.88 6.23 -2.12
N GLU A 90 11.03 6.88 -2.35
CA GLU A 90 12.36 6.27 -2.18
C GLU A 90 12.67 5.94 -0.71
N ASN A 91 12.21 6.77 0.22
CA ASN A 91 12.41 6.54 1.64
C ASN A 91 11.57 5.34 2.13
N VAL A 92 10.32 5.22 1.65
CA VAL A 92 9.49 4.03 1.90
C VAL A 92 10.14 2.77 1.35
N GLU A 93 10.61 2.80 0.10
CA GLU A 93 11.32 1.67 -0.52
C GLU A 93 12.53 1.24 0.31
N LYS A 94 13.38 2.18 0.70
CA LYS A 94 14.59 1.92 1.46
C LYS A 94 14.29 1.26 2.81
N ILE A 95 13.26 1.73 3.51
CA ILE A 95 12.86 1.19 4.81
C ILE A 95 12.23 -0.21 4.64
N ALA A 96 11.32 -0.37 3.69
CA ALA A 96 10.66 -1.65 3.43
C ALA A 96 11.66 -2.76 3.02
N LYS A 97 12.62 -2.45 2.16
CA LYS A 97 13.68 -3.40 1.77
C LYS A 97 14.53 -3.83 2.96
N LYS A 98 14.86 -2.93 3.90
CA LYS A 98 15.56 -3.29 5.14
C LYS A 98 14.77 -4.24 6.04
N MET A 99 13.45 -4.24 5.91
CA MET A 99 12.54 -5.15 6.62
C MET A 99 12.32 -6.48 5.88
N GLY A 100 13.02 -6.71 4.76
CA GLY A 100 12.92 -7.94 3.96
C GLY A 100 11.70 -7.99 3.03
N ILE A 101 11.05 -6.86 2.80
CA ILE A 101 9.88 -6.77 1.91
C ILE A 101 10.37 -6.57 0.48
N THR A 102 9.74 -7.29 -0.46
CA THR A 102 9.98 -7.06 -1.89
C THR A 102 9.25 -5.79 -2.31
N VAL A 103 9.96 -4.84 -2.91
CA VAL A 103 9.40 -3.55 -3.31
C VAL A 103 9.43 -3.40 -4.82
N PHE A 104 8.29 -3.01 -5.39
CA PHE A 104 8.21 -2.50 -6.74
C PHE A 104 8.20 -0.96 -6.69
N ARG A 105 9.25 -0.34 -7.25
CA ARG A 105 9.36 1.11 -7.37
C ARG A 105 8.61 1.57 -8.62
N TYR A 106 7.52 2.29 -8.43
CA TYR A 106 6.76 2.89 -9.52
C TYR A 106 7.47 4.17 -9.98
N SER A 107 7.70 4.33 -11.28
CA SER A 107 8.46 5.43 -11.90
C SER A 107 7.66 6.13 -12.98
#